data_AF-A0A354FWA5-F1
#
_entry.id   AF-A0A354FWA5-F1
#
_cell.length_a   1.000
_cell.length_b   1.000
_cell.length_c   1.000
_cell.angle_alpha   90.00
_cell.angle_beta   90.00
_cell.angle_gamma   90.00
#
_symmetry.space_group_name_H-M   'P 1'
#
loop_
_entity.id
_entity.type
_entity.pdbx_description
1 polymer ?
#
loop_
_entity_poly.entity_id
_entity_poly.type
_entity_poly.pdbx_seq_one_letter_code
_entity_poly.pdbx_strand_id
1 'polypeptide(L)'
;MNYQTISITLLILCLPQSEANDEAIRLGLKQVELSKDLNGWKPVTQSKQIRYGEWTTNAPIGQVGTGGGWGNWGTSVVWEDYKTVTSNEFERASLNNGENGLRIQSIEPFVPSNATKYYQEELGSFIISPRIDLSTTTQDSLFFQYKSNTKMNLEIWISKDQDSYWGIWEENPNRFRNHISATVAENDFTQIKINLHDLLIEMGQIFCDNERHDAVINPETNEVYIAFVAYDNAERRLGSDPKMIEIKSIWTSSYYSDGQLQPAPIDPVISFDHKCSSVTISGRVGETYELQTSSDLDDWKTSYSFTLETYFETYPISDFQNTTMRTMFFRLKHKP
;
A
#
# COMPACT_ATOMS: atom_id res chain seq x y z
N MET A 1 11.60 -44.93 -48.77
CA MET A 1 11.80 -44.35 -47.42
C MET A 1 11.00 -43.07 -47.38
N ASN A 2 9.79 -43.12 -46.80
CA ASN A 2 8.92 -41.95 -46.62
C ASN A 2 9.18 -41.40 -45.22
N TYR A 3 9.74 -40.19 -45.14
CA TYR A 3 9.82 -39.45 -43.89
C TYR A 3 8.46 -38.79 -43.64
N GLN A 4 7.72 -39.33 -42.68
CA GLN A 4 6.57 -38.64 -42.10
C GLN A 4 7.10 -37.54 -41.17
N THR A 5 6.95 -36.29 -41.60
CA THR A 5 7.13 -35.12 -40.76
C THR A 5 6.03 -35.13 -39.69
N ILE A 6 6.39 -35.46 -38.45
CA ILE A 6 5.51 -35.30 -37.30
C ILE A 6 5.49 -33.80 -36.98
N SER A 7 4.46 -33.10 -37.47
CA SER A 7 4.17 -31.74 -37.04
C SER A 7 3.66 -31.81 -35.59
N ILE A 8 4.53 -31.48 -34.64
CA ILE A 8 4.15 -31.23 -33.25
C ILE A 8 3.45 -29.88 -33.24
N THR A 9 2.13 -29.90 -33.37
CA THR A 9 1.28 -28.74 -33.05
C THR A 9 1.40 -28.52 -31.55
N LEU A 10 2.17 -27.50 -31.16
CA LEU A 10 2.25 -27.03 -29.77
C LEU A 10 0.87 -26.46 -29.41
N LEU A 11 -0.01 -27.32 -28.91
CA LEU A 11 -1.25 -26.90 -28.29
C LEU A 11 -0.86 -26.24 -26.97
N ILE A 12 -0.58 -24.94 -27.01
CA ILE A 12 -0.57 -24.11 -25.81
C ILE A 12 -1.99 -24.23 -25.27
N LEU A 13 -2.17 -25.09 -24.27
CA LEU A 13 -3.32 -25.06 -23.38
C LEU A 13 -3.32 -23.66 -22.78
N CYS A 14 -4.03 -22.74 -23.42
CA CYS A 14 -4.53 -21.54 -22.79
C CYS A 14 -5.48 -22.06 -21.69
N LEU A 15 -4.91 -22.39 -20.54
CA LEU A 15 -5.65 -22.36 -19.28
C LEU A 15 -6.40 -21.02 -19.29
N PRO A 16 -7.71 -20.99 -18.99
CA PRO A 16 -8.42 -19.73 -18.91
C PRO A 16 -7.71 -18.87 -17.88
N GLN A 17 -6.91 -17.92 -18.35
CA GLN A 17 -6.47 -16.81 -17.53
C GLN A 17 -7.77 -16.14 -17.10
N SER A 18 -8.03 -16.05 -15.79
CA SER A 18 -9.30 -15.49 -15.29
C SER A 18 -9.60 -14.16 -15.99
N GLU A 19 -10.86 -13.83 -16.28
CA GLU A 19 -11.28 -12.59 -16.99
C GLU A 19 -10.60 -11.31 -16.46
N ALA A 20 -10.21 -11.31 -15.19
CA ALA A 20 -9.43 -10.28 -14.55
C ALA A 20 -7.98 -10.10 -15.01
N ASN A 21 -7.28 -11.20 -15.32
CA ASN A 21 -5.95 -11.15 -15.89
C ASN A 21 -6.02 -10.55 -17.29
N ASP A 22 -7.07 -10.86 -18.05
CA ASP A 22 -7.33 -10.22 -19.36
C ASP A 22 -7.58 -8.71 -19.22
N GLU A 23 -8.29 -8.29 -18.17
CA GLU A 23 -8.47 -6.87 -17.87
C GLU A 23 -7.15 -6.19 -17.49
N ALA A 24 -6.34 -6.79 -16.61
CA ALA A 24 -5.04 -6.26 -16.22
C ALA A 24 -4.11 -6.11 -17.44
N ILE A 25 -4.09 -7.11 -18.33
CA ILE A 25 -3.34 -7.05 -19.60
C ILE A 25 -3.86 -5.93 -20.50
N ARG A 26 -5.19 -5.76 -20.63
CA ARG A 26 -5.79 -4.68 -21.41
C ARG A 26 -5.44 -3.29 -20.87
N LEU A 27 -5.27 -3.18 -19.56
CA LEU A 27 -4.82 -1.95 -18.89
C LEU A 27 -3.30 -1.74 -18.98
N GLY A 28 -2.57 -2.65 -19.62
CA GLY A 28 -1.12 -2.55 -19.80
C GLY A 28 -0.32 -2.85 -18.53
N LEU A 29 -0.93 -3.48 -17.52
CA LEU A 29 -0.26 -3.83 -16.27
C LEU A 29 0.67 -5.03 -16.46
N LYS A 30 1.70 -5.10 -15.62
CA LYS A 30 2.64 -6.21 -15.57
C LYS A 30 2.34 -7.09 -14.37
N GLN A 31 2.32 -8.40 -14.60
CA GLN A 31 2.23 -9.37 -13.52
C GLN A 31 3.55 -9.41 -12.76
N VAL A 32 3.48 -9.42 -11.43
CA VAL A 32 4.65 -9.59 -10.57
C VAL A 32 5.16 -11.03 -10.67
N GLU A 33 6.42 -11.20 -11.07
CA GLU A 33 7.07 -12.53 -11.11
C GLU A 33 7.42 -12.99 -9.67
N LEU A 34 6.49 -13.69 -9.02
CA LEU A 34 6.68 -14.25 -7.67
C LEU A 34 7.51 -15.56 -7.67
N SER A 35 8.00 -16.02 -8.82
CA SER A 35 8.74 -17.28 -8.98
C SER A 35 10.23 -17.16 -8.64
N LYS A 36 10.82 -15.96 -8.75
CA LYS A 36 12.21 -15.60 -8.37
C LYS A 36 12.19 -14.63 -7.20
N ASP A 37 13.26 -13.86 -6.98
CA ASP A 37 13.58 -12.81 -5.98
C ASP A 37 12.50 -11.73 -5.73
N LEU A 38 11.25 -12.19 -5.63
CA LEU A 38 9.97 -11.50 -5.50
C LEU A 38 9.83 -10.32 -6.45
N ASN A 39 10.52 -10.36 -7.59
CA ASN A 39 10.63 -9.25 -8.52
C ASN A 39 11.01 -7.93 -7.83
N GLY A 40 11.91 -7.99 -6.85
CA GLY A 40 12.37 -6.82 -6.08
C GLY A 40 11.49 -6.42 -4.89
N TRP A 41 10.36 -7.09 -4.66
CA TRP A 41 9.53 -6.86 -3.46
C TRP A 41 10.26 -7.35 -2.20
N LYS A 42 10.21 -6.56 -1.13
CA LYS A 42 10.97 -6.80 0.10
C LYS A 42 10.05 -7.08 1.28
N PRO A 43 10.15 -8.26 1.93
CA PRO A 43 9.45 -8.51 3.18
C PRO A 43 10.09 -7.69 4.31
N VAL A 44 9.26 -7.21 5.24
CA VAL A 44 9.69 -6.49 6.45
C VAL A 44 8.87 -6.98 7.64
N THR A 45 9.53 -7.20 8.77
CA THR A 45 8.90 -7.62 10.02
C THR A 45 8.81 -6.49 11.02
N GLN A 46 7.89 -6.64 11.97
CA GLN A 46 7.77 -5.76 13.13
C GLN A 46 8.05 -6.53 14.41
N SER A 47 8.73 -5.90 15.37
CA SER A 47 8.93 -6.46 16.71
C SER A 47 8.28 -5.58 17.77
N LYS A 48 7.55 -6.19 18.69
CA LYS A 48 6.85 -5.50 19.80
C LYS A 48 6.96 -6.28 21.09
N GLN A 49 6.83 -5.59 22.22
CA GLN A 49 6.76 -6.23 23.54
C GLN A 49 5.30 -6.40 23.94
N ILE A 50 4.85 -7.64 24.05
CA ILE A 50 3.46 -7.97 24.37
C ILE A 50 3.33 -8.27 25.86
N ARG A 51 2.36 -7.61 26.49
CA ARG A 51 2.00 -7.81 27.90
C ARG A 51 0.81 -8.77 28.03
N TYR A 52 0.96 -9.80 28.86
CA TYR A 52 -0.10 -10.77 29.16
C TYR A 52 -0.05 -11.21 30.62
N GLY A 53 -1.13 -11.82 31.11
CA GLY A 53 -1.24 -12.15 32.53
C GLY A 53 -2.61 -12.66 32.95
N GLU A 54 -2.75 -12.86 34.25
CA GLU A 54 -4.01 -13.17 34.89
C GLU A 54 -4.40 -12.06 35.85
N TRP A 55 -5.62 -11.55 35.68
CA TRP A 55 -6.23 -10.60 36.58
C TRP A 55 -7.47 -11.22 37.18
N THR A 56 -7.63 -11.06 38.49
CA THR A 56 -8.83 -11.44 39.22
C THR A 56 -9.64 -10.21 39.56
N THR A 57 -10.95 -10.31 39.36
CA THR A 57 -11.89 -9.33 39.91
C THR A 57 -12.26 -9.82 41.30
N ASN A 58 -11.84 -9.10 42.33
CA ASN A 58 -12.22 -9.46 43.69
C ASN A 58 -13.73 -9.20 43.87
N ALA A 59 -14.50 -10.26 44.15
CA ALA A 59 -15.83 -10.12 44.73
C ALA A 59 -15.67 -9.74 46.21
N PRO A 60 -16.58 -8.95 46.80
CA PRO A 60 -16.47 -8.61 48.21
C PRO A 60 -16.52 -9.88 49.06
N ILE A 61 -15.48 -10.11 49.87
CA ILE A 61 -15.48 -11.14 50.90
C ILE A 61 -16.37 -10.63 52.03
N GLY A 62 -17.58 -11.18 52.13
CA GLY A 62 -18.44 -11.13 53.31
C GLY A 62 -19.33 -9.89 53.44
N GLN A 63 -20.57 -9.97 52.95
CA GLN A 63 -21.68 -9.34 53.67
C GLN A 63 -22.10 -10.27 54.81
N VAL A 64 -21.56 -10.04 55.99
CA VAL A 64 -22.22 -10.45 57.24
C VAL A 64 -22.57 -9.16 57.98
N GLY A 65 -23.82 -8.74 57.87
CA GLY A 65 -24.36 -7.64 58.66
C GLY A 65 -24.95 -6.50 57.85
N THR A 66 -26.22 -6.26 58.10
CA THR A 66 -27.03 -5.09 57.74
C THR A 66 -26.32 -3.78 58.11
N GLY A 67 -25.61 -3.17 57.17
CA GLY A 67 -24.98 -1.87 57.35
C GLY A 67 -24.12 -1.50 56.14
N GLY A 68 -24.49 -0.41 55.45
CA GLY A 68 -23.92 -0.02 54.17
C GLY A 68 -22.40 0.14 54.18
N GLY A 69 -21.73 -0.63 53.32
CA GLY A 69 -20.35 -0.42 52.93
C GLY A 69 -20.25 -0.61 51.42
N TRP A 70 -19.86 0.44 50.70
CA TRP A 70 -19.51 0.35 49.29
C TRP A 70 -18.19 -0.43 49.20
N GLY A 71 -18.28 -1.73 48.89
CA GLY A 71 -17.12 -2.57 48.67
C GLY A 71 -16.26 -2.02 47.53
N ASN A 72 -14.95 -1.95 47.73
CA ASN A 72 -14.02 -1.43 46.73
C ASN A 72 -13.85 -2.50 45.63
N TRP A 73 -14.52 -2.29 44.50
CA TRP A 73 -14.34 -3.12 43.31
C TRP A 73 -12.94 -2.88 42.76
N GLY A 74 -12.11 -3.92 42.71
CA GLY A 74 -10.75 -3.82 42.20
C GLY A 74 -10.34 -5.06 41.42
N THR A 75 -9.84 -4.85 40.20
CA THR A 75 -9.05 -5.86 39.49
C THR A 75 -7.65 -5.91 40.08
N SER A 76 -7.22 -7.07 40.56
CA SER A 76 -5.86 -7.32 41.04
C SER A 76 -5.10 -8.17 40.04
N VAL A 77 -3.81 -7.89 39.83
CA VAL A 77 -2.91 -8.74 39.05
C VAL A 77 -2.58 -9.98 39.89
N VAL A 78 -2.82 -11.18 39.36
CA VAL A 78 -2.35 -12.44 39.97
C VAL A 78 -0.90 -12.69 39.54
N TRP A 79 -0.66 -12.58 38.24
CA TRP A 79 0.66 -12.59 37.63
C TRP A 79 0.62 -11.83 36.32
N GLU A 80 1.76 -11.30 35.92
CA GLU A 80 1.96 -10.66 34.62
C GLU A 80 3.32 -11.04 34.06
N ASP A 81 3.42 -11.03 32.74
CA ASP A 81 4.63 -11.36 32.00
C ASP A 81 4.67 -10.57 30.69
N TYR A 82 5.87 -10.50 30.09
CA TYR A 82 6.17 -9.73 28.90
C TYR A 82 7.01 -10.56 27.94
N LYS A 83 6.60 -10.63 26.67
CA LYS A 83 7.38 -11.29 25.62
C LYS A 83 7.63 -10.33 24.46
N THR A 84 8.89 -10.21 24.05
CA THR A 84 9.20 -9.59 22.76
C THR A 84 8.90 -10.58 21.66
N VAL A 85 8.06 -10.18 20.72
CA VAL A 85 7.58 -11.00 19.61
C VAL A 85 7.87 -10.28 18.31
N THR A 86 8.37 -11.04 17.34
CA THR A 86 8.61 -10.58 15.98
C THR A 86 7.59 -11.22 15.05
N SER A 87 7.06 -10.44 14.11
CA SER A 87 6.13 -10.91 13.10
C SER A 87 6.84 -11.86 12.14
N ASN A 88 6.08 -12.74 11.48
CA ASN A 88 6.66 -13.55 10.41
C ASN A 88 6.83 -12.72 9.14
N GLU A 89 7.66 -13.20 8.22
CA GLU A 89 7.86 -12.59 6.90
C GLU A 89 6.84 -13.12 5.89
N PHE A 90 6.49 -12.29 4.90
CA PHE A 90 5.89 -12.80 3.68
C PHE A 90 6.91 -13.67 2.95
N GLU A 91 6.54 -14.92 2.74
CA GLU A 91 7.39 -15.92 2.12
C GLU A 91 6.80 -16.38 0.79
N ARG A 92 7.68 -16.77 -0.14
CA ARG A 92 7.25 -17.36 -1.41
C ARG A 92 6.61 -18.72 -1.13
N ALA A 93 5.45 -18.95 -1.73
CA ALA A 93 4.76 -20.22 -1.61
C ALA A 93 4.35 -20.75 -2.98
N SER A 94 4.45 -22.08 -3.14
CA SER A 94 3.65 -22.81 -4.13
C SER A 94 2.27 -23.00 -3.53
N LEU A 95 1.26 -22.43 -4.17
CA LEU A 95 -0.13 -22.51 -3.74
C LEU A 95 -0.74 -23.85 -4.20
N ASN A 96 -1.91 -24.19 -3.65
CA ASN A 96 -2.54 -25.51 -3.84
C ASN A 96 -2.85 -25.85 -5.31
N ASN A 97 -2.94 -24.85 -6.18
CA ASN A 97 -3.13 -24.99 -7.63
C ASN A 97 -1.82 -25.02 -8.44
N GLY A 98 -0.66 -25.04 -7.77
CA GLY A 98 0.66 -25.01 -8.40
C GLY A 98 1.16 -23.63 -8.82
N GLU A 99 0.37 -22.57 -8.58
CA GLU A 99 0.80 -21.19 -8.85
C GLU A 99 1.77 -20.68 -7.79
N ASN A 100 2.69 -19.82 -8.21
CA ASN A 100 3.56 -19.10 -7.29
C ASN A 100 2.82 -17.92 -6.69
N GLY A 101 2.92 -17.78 -5.37
CA GLY A 101 2.33 -16.70 -4.62
C GLY A 101 3.18 -16.30 -3.43
N LEU A 102 2.59 -15.49 -2.58
CA LEU A 102 3.08 -15.12 -1.27
C LEU A 102 2.20 -15.80 -0.22
N ARG A 103 2.81 -16.17 0.90
CA ARG A 103 2.12 -16.65 2.08
C ARG A 103 2.68 -15.90 3.29
N ILE A 104 1.81 -15.60 4.24
CA ILE A 104 2.20 -15.16 5.57
C ILE A 104 1.44 -16.00 6.59
N GLN A 105 2.12 -16.42 7.63
CA GLN A 105 1.52 -17.14 8.75
C GLN A 105 1.52 -16.26 10.01
N SER A 106 0.51 -16.41 10.87
CA SER A 106 0.53 -15.82 12.22
C SER A 106 1.76 -16.24 12.99
N ILE A 107 2.16 -15.42 13.96
CA ILE A 107 3.22 -15.76 14.90
C ILE A 107 2.92 -17.07 15.65
N GLU A 108 3.99 -17.71 16.13
CA GLU A 108 3.88 -18.87 16.99
C GLU A 108 3.12 -18.52 18.29
N PRO A 109 2.19 -19.38 18.73
CA PRO A 109 1.52 -19.15 19.99
C PRO A 109 2.46 -19.18 21.18
N PHE A 110 2.26 -18.27 22.12
CA PHE A 110 3.10 -18.13 23.30
C PHE A 110 2.33 -17.77 24.57
N VAL A 111 1.09 -17.31 24.45
CA VAL A 111 0.27 -16.91 25.60
C VAL A 111 -0.24 -18.19 26.29
N PRO A 112 0.03 -18.40 27.59
CA PRO A 112 -0.44 -19.59 28.29
C PRO A 112 -1.96 -19.57 28.45
N SER A 113 -2.57 -20.76 28.60
CA SER A 113 -4.03 -20.92 28.61
C SER A 113 -4.73 -20.29 29.82
N ASN A 114 -4.00 -20.04 30.92
CA ASN A 114 -4.51 -19.40 32.12
C ASN A 114 -4.44 -17.86 32.08
N ALA A 115 -3.87 -17.25 31.03
CA ALA A 115 -3.90 -15.79 30.87
C ALA A 115 -5.35 -15.32 30.64
N THR A 116 -5.84 -14.43 31.50
CA THR A 116 -7.21 -13.87 31.42
C THR A 116 -7.25 -12.50 30.77
N LYS A 117 -6.13 -11.79 30.71
CA LYS A 117 -5.98 -10.59 29.88
C LYS A 117 -4.64 -10.59 29.16
N TYR A 118 -4.63 -9.82 28.09
CA TYR A 118 -3.45 -9.45 27.33
C TYR A 118 -3.79 -8.12 26.67
N TYR A 119 -2.77 -7.32 26.42
CA TYR A 119 -2.95 -6.02 25.79
C TYR A 119 -2.51 -6.16 24.33
N GLN A 120 -3.48 -5.98 23.44
CA GLN A 120 -3.31 -6.12 22.00
C GLN A 120 -2.49 -4.94 21.47
N GLU A 121 -1.29 -5.22 20.99
CA GLU A 121 -0.65 -4.41 19.97
C GLU A 121 -0.71 -5.26 18.70
N GLU A 122 -1.53 -4.86 17.73
CA GLU A 122 -1.55 -5.49 16.40
C GLU A 122 -0.12 -5.54 15.86
N LEU A 123 0.27 -6.70 15.33
CA LEU A 123 1.61 -6.91 14.83
C LEU A 123 1.58 -7.00 13.31
N GLY A 124 2.14 -5.99 12.67
CA GLY A 124 2.17 -5.88 11.20
C GLY A 124 3.31 -6.68 10.60
N SER A 125 3.01 -7.44 9.56
CA SER A 125 4.00 -8.00 8.63
C SER A 125 3.81 -7.31 7.28
N PHE A 126 4.90 -6.95 6.60
CA PHE A 126 4.84 -6.13 5.40
C PHE A 126 5.55 -6.82 4.24
N ILE A 127 5.05 -6.61 3.03
CA ILE A 127 5.84 -6.79 1.81
C ILE A 127 5.70 -5.55 0.94
N ILE A 128 6.84 -4.92 0.68
CA ILE A 128 6.93 -3.59 0.06
C ILE A 128 7.41 -3.74 -1.37
N SER A 129 6.72 -3.09 -2.31
CA SER A 129 7.08 -3.10 -3.72
C SER A 129 8.41 -2.37 -3.97
N PRO A 130 9.12 -2.69 -5.06
CA PRO A 130 10.04 -1.73 -5.66
C PRO A 130 9.27 -0.49 -6.14
N ARG A 131 10.00 0.54 -6.59
CA ARG A 131 9.42 1.78 -7.10
C ARG A 131 8.54 1.50 -8.32
N ILE A 132 7.27 1.89 -8.25
CA ILE A 132 6.28 1.75 -9.32
C ILE A 132 6.12 3.12 -9.99
N ASP A 133 6.29 3.15 -11.30
CA ASP A 133 6.09 4.33 -12.12
C ASP A 133 4.61 4.42 -12.50
N LEU A 134 3.95 5.51 -12.10
CA LEU A 134 2.59 5.80 -12.55
C LEU A 134 2.64 6.38 -13.96
N SER A 135 1.59 6.13 -14.74
CA SER A 135 1.53 6.39 -16.16
C SER A 135 0.59 7.54 -16.48
N THR A 136 1.05 8.42 -17.37
CA THR A 136 0.22 9.48 -17.97
C THR A 136 -0.84 8.95 -18.95
N THR A 137 -0.74 7.70 -19.39
CA THR A 137 -1.51 7.17 -20.54
C THR A 137 -2.43 6.00 -20.19
N THR A 138 -2.27 5.38 -19.03
CA THR A 138 -3.07 4.24 -18.57
C THR A 138 -3.78 4.57 -17.26
N GLN A 139 -5.01 4.08 -17.09
CA GLN A 139 -5.67 4.09 -15.79
C GLN A 139 -4.93 3.11 -14.88
N ASP A 140 -3.92 3.60 -14.17
CA ASP A 140 -3.13 2.79 -13.26
C ASP A 140 -4.04 2.10 -12.25
N SER A 141 -3.81 0.81 -12.07
CA SER A 141 -4.61 -0.04 -11.21
C SER A 141 -3.73 -1.07 -10.54
N LEU A 142 -4.11 -1.46 -9.33
CA LEU A 142 -3.55 -2.62 -8.63
C LEU A 142 -4.58 -3.74 -8.69
N PHE A 143 -4.16 -4.90 -9.19
CA PHE A 143 -4.93 -6.13 -9.05
C PHE A 143 -4.15 -7.11 -8.20
N PHE A 144 -4.85 -7.83 -7.33
CA PHE A 144 -4.30 -8.99 -6.65
C PHE A 144 -5.42 -9.94 -6.26
N GLN A 145 -5.07 -11.19 -6.04
CA GLN A 145 -5.96 -12.18 -5.47
C GLN A 145 -5.42 -12.57 -4.11
N TYR A 146 -6.29 -12.57 -3.09
CA TYR A 146 -5.92 -13.01 -1.76
C TYR A 146 -6.91 -14.03 -1.21
N LYS A 147 -6.43 -14.90 -0.34
CA LYS A 147 -7.23 -15.85 0.42
C LYS A 147 -6.80 -15.75 1.87
N SER A 148 -7.75 -15.58 2.77
CA SER A 148 -7.51 -15.61 4.21
C SER A 148 -8.24 -16.82 4.81
N ASN A 149 -7.55 -17.60 5.65
CA ASN A 149 -8.16 -18.75 6.33
C ASN A 149 -8.73 -18.39 7.71
N THR A 150 -8.54 -17.15 8.19
CA THR A 150 -8.85 -16.73 9.57
C THR A 150 -8.95 -15.18 9.70
N LYS A 151 -9.09 -14.67 10.94
CA LYS A 151 -9.16 -13.22 11.27
C LYS A 151 -7.81 -12.47 11.21
N MET A 152 -6.89 -12.84 10.32
CA MET A 152 -5.80 -11.93 9.99
C MET A 152 -6.36 -10.92 9.00
N ASN A 153 -6.10 -9.63 9.22
CA ASN A 153 -6.56 -8.58 8.32
C ASN A 153 -5.47 -8.28 7.30
N LEU A 154 -5.87 -8.10 6.04
CA LEU A 154 -5.00 -7.57 5.00
C LEU A 154 -5.35 -6.11 4.72
N GLU A 155 -4.33 -5.28 4.58
CA GLU A 155 -4.43 -3.90 4.14
C GLU A 155 -3.45 -3.62 3.00
N ILE A 156 -3.78 -2.64 2.16
CA ILE A 156 -2.89 -2.09 1.15
C ILE A 156 -2.58 -0.65 1.52
N TRP A 157 -1.29 -0.36 1.65
CA TRP A 157 -0.79 0.98 1.92
C TRP A 157 0.01 1.50 0.72
N ILE A 158 0.02 2.82 0.56
CA ILE A 158 0.80 3.49 -0.48
C ILE A 158 1.71 4.56 0.12
N SER A 159 2.89 4.72 -0.46
CA SER A 159 3.87 5.73 -0.06
C SER A 159 4.52 6.37 -1.27
N LYS A 160 4.89 7.65 -1.14
CA LYS A 160 5.67 8.41 -2.12
C LYS A 160 7.18 8.19 -1.94
N ASP A 161 7.62 7.91 -0.73
CA ASP A 161 9.03 8.01 -0.30
C ASP A 161 9.54 6.80 0.50
N GLN A 162 8.67 5.83 0.81
CA GLN A 162 8.89 4.73 1.78
C GLN A 162 9.00 5.14 3.25
N ASP A 163 8.88 6.42 3.57
CA ASP A 163 8.94 6.90 4.95
C ASP A 163 7.53 7.07 5.53
N SER A 164 6.59 7.52 4.70
CA SER A 164 5.20 7.75 5.10
C SER A 164 4.23 6.91 4.26
N TYR A 165 3.47 6.04 4.92
CA TYR A 165 2.48 5.17 4.30
C TYR A 165 1.05 5.59 4.64
N TRP A 166 0.15 5.44 3.66
CA TRP A 166 -1.27 5.75 3.78
C TRP A 166 -2.09 4.52 3.39
N GLY A 167 -2.99 4.08 4.26
CA GLY A 167 -3.92 3.00 3.96
C GLY A 167 -4.91 3.41 2.86
N ILE A 168 -4.88 2.68 1.75
CA ILE A 168 -5.79 2.90 0.60
C ILE A 168 -6.85 1.81 0.49
N TRP A 169 -6.62 0.66 1.12
CA TRP A 169 -7.56 -0.43 1.21
C TRP A 169 -7.36 -1.20 2.51
N GLU A 170 -8.47 -1.59 3.11
CA GLU A 170 -8.53 -2.46 4.28
C GLU A 170 -9.69 -3.44 4.09
N GLU A 171 -9.61 -4.61 4.69
CA GLU A 171 -10.71 -5.58 4.63
C GLU A 171 -12.03 -5.00 5.24
N ASN A 172 -11.95 -3.93 6.06
CA ASN A 172 -13.09 -3.12 6.58
C ASN A 172 -12.60 -1.89 7.41
N PRO A 173 -13.15 -0.64 7.36
CA PRO A 173 -14.08 0.02 6.43
C PRO A 173 -13.41 0.94 5.37
N ASN A 174 -13.45 0.51 4.10
CA ASN A 174 -12.83 1.20 2.97
C ASN A 174 -13.32 2.64 2.73
N ARG A 175 -12.52 3.63 3.16
CA ARG A 175 -12.67 5.06 2.82
C ARG A 175 -12.82 5.30 1.32
N PHE A 176 -12.11 4.54 0.49
CA PHE A 176 -12.05 4.69 -0.96
C PHE A 176 -12.89 3.68 -1.73
N ARG A 177 -13.99 3.19 -1.13
CA ARG A 177 -14.83 2.10 -1.67
C ARG A 177 -15.23 2.28 -3.14
N ASN A 178 -15.42 3.51 -3.61
CA ASN A 178 -15.82 3.80 -4.99
C ASN A 178 -14.76 3.41 -6.03
N HIS A 179 -13.50 3.28 -5.61
CA HIS A 179 -12.36 2.94 -6.47
C HIS A 179 -11.93 1.48 -6.35
N ILE A 180 -12.65 0.70 -5.53
CA ILE A 180 -12.28 -0.66 -5.17
C ILE A 180 -13.40 -1.61 -5.56
N SER A 181 -13.06 -2.65 -6.31
CA SER A 181 -13.97 -3.79 -6.50
C SER A 181 -13.38 -5.06 -5.93
N ALA A 182 -14.25 -5.87 -5.35
CA ALA A 182 -13.94 -7.19 -4.83
C ALA A 182 -14.82 -8.23 -5.53
N THR A 183 -14.21 -9.24 -6.15
CA THR A 183 -14.91 -10.32 -6.84
C THR A 183 -14.40 -11.66 -6.37
N VAL A 184 -15.29 -12.65 -6.27
CA VAL A 184 -14.89 -14.02 -5.93
C VAL A 184 -14.12 -14.61 -7.11
N ALA A 185 -12.94 -15.14 -6.84
CA ALA A 185 -12.10 -15.87 -7.77
C ALA A 185 -12.07 -17.37 -7.42
N GLU A 186 -11.40 -18.17 -8.24
CA GLU A 186 -11.33 -19.61 -8.04
C GLU A 186 -10.58 -19.99 -6.74
N ASN A 187 -10.89 -21.17 -6.18
CA ASN A 187 -10.22 -21.75 -5.01
C ASN A 187 -10.31 -20.91 -3.72
N ASP A 188 -11.44 -20.24 -3.52
CA ASP A 188 -11.74 -19.33 -2.40
C ASP A 188 -10.88 -18.08 -2.34
N PHE A 189 -10.20 -17.72 -3.43
CA PHE A 189 -9.55 -16.42 -3.53
C PHE A 189 -10.59 -15.33 -3.74
N THR A 190 -10.37 -14.18 -3.15
CA THR A 190 -11.05 -12.93 -3.51
C THR A 190 -10.08 -12.10 -4.32
N GLN A 191 -10.52 -11.65 -5.47
CA GLN A 191 -9.80 -10.68 -6.25
C GLN A 191 -10.16 -9.28 -5.84
N ILE A 192 -9.14 -8.45 -5.64
CA ILE A 192 -9.27 -7.04 -5.40
C ILE A 192 -8.71 -6.29 -6.61
N LYS A 193 -9.48 -5.31 -7.09
CA LYS A 193 -9.04 -4.30 -8.04
C LYS A 193 -9.15 -2.95 -7.38
N ILE A 194 -8.07 -2.18 -7.44
CA ILE A 194 -8.01 -0.80 -6.99
C ILE A 194 -7.68 0.07 -8.19
N ASN A 195 -8.56 0.98 -8.56
CA ASN A 195 -8.26 2.04 -9.54
C ASN A 195 -7.39 3.08 -8.84
N LEU A 196 -6.08 2.95 -8.99
CA LEU A 196 -5.12 3.83 -8.32
C LEU A 196 -5.23 5.26 -8.84
N HIS A 197 -5.46 5.45 -10.15
CA HIS A 197 -5.54 6.78 -10.73
C HIS A 197 -6.63 7.64 -10.06
N ASP A 198 -7.88 7.18 -10.06
CA ASP A 198 -8.99 7.96 -9.48
C ASP A 198 -8.91 8.02 -7.95
N LEU A 199 -8.41 6.95 -7.30
CA LEU A 199 -8.20 6.93 -5.85
C LEU A 199 -7.18 7.98 -5.42
N LEU A 200 -6.06 8.09 -6.14
CA LEU A 200 -5.00 9.04 -5.83
C LEU A 200 -5.46 10.49 -6.00
N ILE A 201 -6.35 10.77 -6.96
CA ILE A 201 -7.00 12.08 -7.09
C ILE A 201 -7.84 12.38 -5.84
N GLU A 202 -8.71 11.46 -5.42
CA GLU A 202 -9.54 11.65 -4.23
C GLU A 202 -8.70 11.79 -2.95
N MET A 203 -7.66 10.96 -2.80
CA MET A 203 -6.72 11.03 -1.69
C MET A 203 -5.91 12.34 -1.69
N GLY A 204 -5.52 12.83 -2.87
CA GLY A 204 -4.86 14.12 -3.05
C GLY A 204 -5.73 15.29 -2.58
N GLN A 205 -7.02 15.28 -2.93
CA GLN A 205 -7.98 16.27 -2.44
C GLN A 205 -8.07 16.26 -0.91
N ILE A 206 -8.18 15.08 -0.31
CA ILE A 206 -8.18 14.90 1.15
C ILE A 206 -6.93 15.50 1.78
N PHE A 207 -5.75 15.27 1.21
CA PHE A 207 -4.51 15.82 1.76
C PHE A 207 -4.47 17.34 1.66
N CYS A 208 -4.88 17.89 0.52
CA CYS A 208 -4.98 19.33 0.34
C CYS A 208 -5.97 19.98 1.31
N ASP A 209 -7.15 19.37 1.54
CA ASP A 209 -8.14 19.85 2.50
C ASP A 209 -7.62 19.88 3.96
N ASN A 210 -6.54 19.13 4.23
CA ASN A 210 -5.87 19.07 5.53
C ASN A 210 -4.48 19.75 5.51
N GLU A 211 -4.20 20.61 4.53
CA GLU A 211 -2.94 21.37 4.38
C GLU A 211 -1.68 20.49 4.24
N ARG A 212 -1.83 19.23 3.77
CA ARG A 212 -0.75 18.25 3.57
C ARG A 212 -0.33 18.10 2.12
N HIS A 213 0.01 19.21 1.47
CA HIS A 213 0.35 19.25 0.04
C HIS A 213 1.59 18.43 -0.33
N ASP A 214 2.53 18.27 0.60
CA ASP A 214 3.75 17.48 0.47
C ASP A 214 3.47 15.97 0.27
N ALA A 215 2.39 15.48 0.87
CA ALA A 215 1.95 14.09 0.83
C ALA A 215 1.14 13.71 -0.42
N VAL A 216 0.80 14.69 -1.28
CA VAL A 216 0.05 14.45 -2.51
C VAL A 216 0.86 13.58 -3.48
N ILE A 217 0.19 12.56 -4.00
CA ILE A 217 0.70 11.65 -5.03
C ILE A 217 -0.11 11.93 -6.30
N ASN A 218 0.51 12.64 -7.24
CA ASN A 218 -0.04 12.91 -8.56
C ASN A 218 0.02 11.62 -9.41
N PRO A 219 -1.14 11.07 -9.83
CA PRO A 219 -1.20 9.80 -10.55
C PRO A 219 -0.62 9.85 -11.97
N GLU A 220 -0.33 11.04 -12.52
CA GLU A 220 0.24 11.18 -13.86
C GLU A 220 1.76 11.26 -13.86
N THR A 221 2.36 11.64 -12.73
CA THR A 221 3.78 12.05 -12.71
C THR A 221 4.55 11.52 -11.53
N ASN A 222 3.91 11.10 -10.45
CA ASN A 222 4.63 10.57 -9.30
C ASN A 222 4.89 9.08 -9.42
N GLU A 223 5.79 8.63 -8.55
CA GLU A 223 6.07 7.23 -8.36
C GLU A 223 5.63 6.85 -6.96
N VAL A 224 5.36 5.56 -6.80
CA VAL A 224 4.80 5.05 -5.56
C VAL A 224 5.42 3.75 -5.15
N TYR A 225 5.31 3.48 -3.87
CA TYR A 225 5.57 2.19 -3.26
C TYR A 225 4.27 1.66 -2.69
N ILE A 226 3.95 0.42 -2.99
CA ILE A 226 2.79 -0.28 -2.48
C ILE A 226 3.26 -1.27 -1.43
N ALA A 227 2.61 -1.29 -0.28
CA ALA A 227 2.85 -2.29 0.76
C ALA A 227 1.58 -3.11 1.00
N PHE A 228 1.72 -4.44 0.96
CA PHE A 228 0.73 -5.32 1.55
C PHE A 228 1.07 -5.47 3.04
N VAL A 229 0.07 -5.25 3.89
CA VAL A 229 0.21 -5.30 5.35
C VAL A 229 -0.71 -6.36 5.91
N ALA A 230 -0.14 -7.40 6.50
CA ALA A 230 -0.89 -8.42 7.22
C ALA A 230 -0.81 -8.16 8.72
N TYR A 231 -1.95 -7.89 9.34
CA TYR A 231 -2.07 -7.75 10.78
C TYR A 231 -2.43 -9.08 11.43
N ASP A 232 -1.54 -9.54 12.30
CA ASP A 232 -1.84 -10.62 13.24
C ASP A 232 -2.09 -10.04 14.64
N ASN A 233 -3.00 -10.70 15.36
CA ASN A 233 -3.26 -10.38 16.73
C ASN A 233 -2.31 -11.18 17.62
N ALA A 234 -1.48 -10.48 18.39
CA ALA A 234 -0.43 -11.09 19.19
C ALA A 234 -0.91 -11.90 20.42
N GLU A 235 -2.23 -12.12 20.58
CA GLU A 235 -2.87 -12.87 21.67
C GLU A 235 -2.79 -14.42 21.55
N ARG A 236 -1.84 -14.95 20.77
CA ARG A 236 -1.83 -16.33 20.32
C ARG A 236 -1.64 -17.32 21.48
N ARG A 237 -2.73 -18.00 21.86
CA ARG A 237 -2.76 -18.99 22.94
C ARG A 237 -2.04 -20.28 22.56
N LEU A 238 -1.21 -20.80 23.45
CA LEU A 238 -0.55 -22.10 23.27
C LEU A 238 -1.53 -23.17 22.77
N GLY A 239 -1.15 -23.86 21.69
CA GLY A 239 -1.99 -24.85 21.02
C GLY A 239 -2.93 -24.30 19.94
N SER A 240 -2.93 -23.00 19.65
CA SER A 240 -3.72 -22.43 18.54
C SER A 240 -3.12 -22.78 17.18
N ASP A 241 -3.97 -23.23 16.25
CA ASP A 241 -3.55 -23.49 14.86
C ASP A 241 -3.01 -22.24 14.17
N PRO A 242 -2.05 -22.36 13.24
CA PRO A 242 -1.54 -21.23 12.47
C PRO A 242 -2.64 -20.61 11.59
N LYS A 243 -2.73 -19.28 11.65
CA LYS A 243 -3.49 -18.44 10.74
C LYS A 243 -2.65 -18.12 9.52
N MET A 244 -3.29 -17.84 8.39
CA MET A 244 -2.61 -17.65 7.12
C MET A 244 -3.37 -16.70 6.18
N ILE A 245 -2.60 -15.85 5.48
CA ILE A 245 -3.03 -15.16 4.26
C ILE A 245 -2.16 -15.65 3.10
N GLU A 246 -2.78 -15.91 1.97
CA GLU A 246 -2.11 -16.22 0.69
C GLU A 246 -2.45 -15.13 -0.32
N ILE A 247 -1.45 -14.67 -1.09
CA ILE A 247 -1.61 -13.63 -2.11
C ILE A 247 -0.99 -14.12 -3.41
N LYS A 248 -1.66 -13.87 -4.54
CA LYS A 248 -1.17 -14.24 -5.87
C LYS A 248 -1.69 -13.27 -6.93
N SER A 249 -1.23 -13.48 -8.17
CA SER A 249 -1.71 -12.73 -9.34
C SER A 249 -1.69 -11.22 -9.08
N ILE A 250 -0.57 -10.72 -8.57
CA ILE A 250 -0.38 -9.29 -8.35
C ILE A 250 -0.06 -8.66 -9.71
N TRP A 251 -0.79 -7.62 -10.09
CA TRP A 251 -0.56 -6.83 -11.30
C TRP A 251 -0.46 -5.35 -10.94
N THR A 252 0.62 -4.71 -11.42
CA THR A 252 0.90 -3.29 -11.18
C THR A 252 1.39 -2.62 -12.45
N SER A 253 1.47 -1.30 -12.43
CA SER A 253 2.27 -0.54 -13.42
C SER A 253 3.74 -0.94 -13.33
N SER A 254 4.52 -0.54 -14.34
CA SER A 254 5.92 -0.97 -14.50
C SER A 254 6.83 -0.43 -13.39
N TYR A 255 7.93 -1.15 -13.13
CA TYR A 255 8.95 -0.73 -12.16
C TYR A 255 10.08 0.07 -12.79
N TYR A 256 10.61 1.02 -12.02
CA TYR A 256 11.83 1.75 -12.35
C TYR A 256 13.08 0.87 -12.21
N SER A 257 13.26 -0.06 -13.16
CA SER A 257 14.46 -0.89 -13.36
C SER A 257 14.25 -1.99 -14.39
N ASP A 258 13.03 -2.16 -14.92
CA ASP A 258 12.64 -3.27 -15.80
C ASP A 258 13.18 -3.12 -17.25
N GLY A 259 14.38 -2.57 -17.40
CA GLY A 259 15.14 -2.50 -18.65
C GLY A 259 14.78 -1.37 -19.60
N GLN A 260 13.72 -0.60 -19.32
CA GLN A 260 13.51 0.70 -19.93
C GLN A 260 13.49 1.74 -18.81
N LEU A 261 14.67 2.32 -18.54
CA LEU A 261 14.68 3.71 -18.12
C LEU A 261 13.82 4.45 -19.15
N GLN A 262 12.60 4.84 -18.80
CA GLN A 262 12.12 6.05 -19.44
C GLN A 262 13.18 7.08 -19.06
N PRO A 263 13.94 7.61 -20.03
CA PRO A 263 14.88 8.68 -19.72
C PRO A 263 14.04 9.72 -19.00
N ALA A 264 14.47 10.17 -17.81
CA ALA A 264 13.88 11.35 -17.21
C ALA A 264 13.73 12.38 -18.33
N PRO A 265 12.51 12.89 -18.58
CA PRO A 265 12.28 13.71 -19.75
C PRO A 265 13.35 14.79 -19.77
N ILE A 266 14.08 14.87 -20.89
CA ILE A 266 15.21 15.80 -21.03
C ILE A 266 14.71 17.23 -20.79
N ASP A 267 13.45 17.45 -21.13
CA ASP A 267 12.71 18.67 -20.88
C ASP A 267 11.87 18.53 -19.60
N PRO A 268 11.93 19.50 -18.70
CA PRO A 268 11.12 19.44 -17.50
C PRO A 268 9.64 19.54 -17.83
N VAL A 269 8.83 18.76 -17.12
CA VAL A 269 7.38 18.73 -17.30
C VAL A 269 6.72 19.42 -16.11
N ILE A 270 5.70 20.22 -16.39
CA ILE A 270 4.82 20.77 -15.37
C ILE A 270 3.41 20.24 -15.61
N SER A 271 2.86 19.56 -14.60
CA SER A 271 1.46 19.12 -14.60
C SER A 271 0.68 19.92 -13.56
N PHE A 272 -0.46 20.46 -13.98
CA PHE A 272 -1.38 21.20 -13.13
C PHE A 272 -2.54 20.28 -12.75
N ASP A 273 -2.63 19.91 -11.48
CA ASP A 273 -3.84 19.33 -10.94
C ASP A 273 -4.71 20.45 -10.36
N HIS A 274 -5.59 20.98 -11.22
CA HIS A 274 -6.55 22.00 -10.82
C HIS A 274 -7.59 21.50 -9.81
N LYS A 275 -7.83 20.19 -9.71
CA LYS A 275 -8.75 19.61 -8.72
C LYS A 275 -8.11 19.59 -7.34
N CYS A 276 -6.83 19.28 -7.26
CA CYS A 276 -6.06 19.26 -6.01
C CYS A 276 -5.38 20.59 -5.70
N SER A 277 -5.56 21.62 -6.53
CA SER A 277 -4.83 22.89 -6.43
C SER A 277 -3.33 22.71 -6.27
N SER A 278 -2.74 21.75 -6.99
CA SER A 278 -1.32 21.41 -6.90
C SER A 278 -0.64 21.42 -8.27
N VAL A 279 0.67 21.67 -8.24
CA VAL A 279 1.56 21.65 -9.39
C VAL A 279 2.63 20.62 -9.10
N THR A 280 2.75 19.62 -9.99
CA THR A 280 3.86 18.68 -9.97
C THR A 280 4.84 19.03 -11.06
N ILE A 281 6.12 19.08 -10.71
CA ILE A 281 7.21 19.42 -11.60
C ILE A 281 8.13 18.21 -11.71
N SER A 282 8.31 17.72 -12.92
CA SER A 282 9.26 16.65 -13.27
C SER A 282 10.53 17.25 -13.86
N GLY A 283 11.69 16.68 -13.54
CA GLY A 283 12.94 17.09 -14.19
C GLY A 283 14.12 16.24 -13.76
N ARG A 284 15.32 16.72 -14.05
CA ARG A 284 16.57 16.08 -13.61
C ARG A 284 16.89 16.51 -12.18
N VAL A 285 17.22 15.52 -11.35
CA VAL A 285 17.68 15.74 -9.98
C VAL A 285 18.97 16.57 -9.98
N GLY A 286 19.04 17.56 -9.09
CA GLY A 286 20.15 18.49 -8.93
C GLY A 286 20.12 19.70 -9.87
N GLU A 287 19.20 19.75 -10.83
CA GLU A 287 19.03 20.89 -11.73
C GLU A 287 18.12 21.96 -11.11
N THR A 288 18.42 23.22 -11.41
CA THR A 288 17.59 24.35 -10.97
C THR A 288 16.57 24.71 -12.04
N TYR A 289 15.32 24.90 -11.60
CA TYR A 289 14.23 25.35 -12.46
C TYR A 289 13.66 26.67 -11.95
N GLU A 290 13.18 27.47 -12.89
CA GLU A 290 12.41 28.68 -12.64
C GLU A 290 10.98 28.47 -13.14
N LEU A 291 10.03 28.53 -12.22
CA LEU A 291 8.64 28.69 -12.62
C LEU A 291 8.42 30.15 -12.99
N GLN A 292 7.92 30.38 -14.20
CA GLN A 292 7.60 31.71 -14.69
C GLN A 292 6.10 31.85 -14.90
N THR A 293 5.55 33.00 -14.51
CA THR A 293 4.15 33.34 -14.70
C THR A 293 4.00 34.53 -15.64
N SER A 294 2.90 34.55 -16.38
CA SER A 294 2.51 35.66 -17.25
C SER A 294 0.98 35.82 -17.25
N SER A 295 0.49 37.06 -17.33
CA SER A 295 -0.95 37.34 -17.47
C SER A 295 -1.41 37.42 -18.93
N ASP A 296 -0.48 37.60 -19.86
CA ASP A 296 -0.74 37.96 -21.26
C ASP A 296 0.07 37.15 -22.28
N LEU A 297 0.94 36.23 -21.82
CA LEU A 297 1.91 35.45 -22.60
C LEU A 297 3.09 36.25 -23.16
N ASP A 298 3.10 37.57 -23.02
CA ASP A 298 4.17 38.44 -23.53
C ASP A 298 5.21 38.73 -22.44
N ASP A 299 4.75 39.11 -21.24
CA ASP A 299 5.63 39.45 -20.12
C ASP A 299 5.69 38.31 -19.10
N TRP A 300 6.85 37.64 -19.05
CA TRP A 300 7.10 36.52 -18.13
C TRP A 300 7.94 36.96 -16.94
N LYS A 301 7.45 36.69 -15.73
CA LYS A 301 8.16 36.94 -14.49
C LYS A 301 8.47 35.63 -13.80
N THR A 302 9.69 35.49 -13.28
CA THR A 302 10.03 34.38 -12.40
C THR A 302 9.23 34.52 -11.11
N SER A 303 8.33 33.57 -10.84
CA SER A 303 7.56 33.51 -9.60
C SER A 303 8.32 32.75 -8.52
N TYR A 304 8.99 31.66 -8.90
CA TYR A 304 9.67 30.77 -7.97
C TYR A 304 10.89 30.12 -8.64
N SER A 305 11.94 29.85 -7.86
CA SER A 305 13.13 29.14 -8.31
C SER A 305 13.54 28.12 -7.27
N PHE A 306 13.80 26.90 -7.72
CA PHE A 306 14.04 25.75 -6.85
C PHE A 306 14.96 24.75 -7.56
N THR A 307 15.71 23.98 -6.78
CA THR A 307 16.50 22.85 -7.27
C THR A 307 15.72 21.58 -6.99
N LEU A 308 15.57 20.72 -8.00
CA LEU A 308 14.92 19.43 -7.80
C LEU A 308 15.83 18.52 -6.96
N GLU A 309 15.43 18.21 -5.75
CA GLU A 309 16.09 17.22 -4.89
C GLU A 309 15.68 15.79 -5.27
N THR A 310 14.53 15.64 -5.92
CA THR A 310 14.00 14.39 -6.43
C THR A 310 13.50 14.55 -7.87
N TYR A 311 13.22 13.45 -8.59
CA TYR A 311 12.79 13.52 -9.99
C TYR A 311 11.47 14.28 -10.18
N PHE A 312 10.64 14.35 -9.12
CA PHE A 312 9.34 15.01 -9.12
C PHE A 312 9.07 15.70 -7.79
N GLU A 313 8.68 16.98 -7.83
CA GLU A 313 8.26 17.72 -6.64
C GLU A 313 6.88 18.31 -6.84
N THR A 314 6.06 18.26 -5.79
CA THR A 314 4.67 18.72 -5.80
C THR A 314 4.51 19.87 -4.83
N TYR A 315 3.89 20.94 -5.30
CA TYR A 315 3.73 22.20 -4.59
C TYR A 315 2.27 22.68 -4.69
N PRO A 316 1.77 23.42 -3.69
CA PRO A 316 0.51 24.15 -3.81
C PRO A 316 0.54 25.11 -5.01
N ILE A 317 -0.52 25.15 -5.81
CA ILE A 317 -0.69 26.14 -6.90
C ILE A 317 -0.65 27.57 -6.32
N SER A 318 -1.14 27.76 -5.10
CA SER A 318 -1.12 29.06 -4.39
C SER A 318 0.28 29.63 -4.21
N ASP A 319 1.29 28.79 -4.09
CA ASP A 319 2.68 29.23 -3.92
C ASP A 319 3.19 29.96 -5.18
N PHE A 320 2.51 29.75 -6.30
CA PHE A 320 2.86 30.29 -7.60
C PHE A 320 1.84 31.30 -8.15
N GLN A 321 0.66 31.39 -7.53
CA GLN A 321 -0.39 32.31 -7.95
C GLN A 321 -0.34 33.62 -7.18
N ASN A 322 -0.30 34.73 -7.90
CA ASN A 322 -0.63 36.04 -7.34
C ASN A 322 -2.16 36.16 -7.19
N THR A 323 -2.64 36.27 -5.95
CA THR A 323 -4.07 36.32 -5.58
C THR A 323 -4.87 37.47 -6.19
N THR A 324 -4.20 38.43 -6.84
CA THR A 324 -4.84 39.57 -7.51
C THR A 324 -5.18 39.34 -8.99
N MET A 325 -4.69 38.27 -9.63
CA MET A 325 -4.90 38.03 -11.08
C MET A 325 -5.85 36.87 -11.35
N ARG A 326 -6.86 37.11 -12.22
CA ARG A 326 -7.92 36.13 -12.58
C ARG A 326 -7.46 35.00 -13.51
N THR A 327 -6.43 35.22 -14.32
CA THR A 327 -5.88 34.24 -15.26
C THR A 327 -4.36 34.41 -15.28
N MET A 328 -3.62 33.31 -15.09
CA MET A 328 -2.17 33.26 -15.20
C MET A 328 -1.76 32.06 -16.03
N PHE A 329 -0.81 32.28 -16.93
CA PHE A 329 -0.10 31.25 -17.67
C PHE A 329 1.18 30.90 -16.93
N PHE A 330 1.59 29.65 -17.04
CA PHE A 330 2.79 29.13 -16.38
C PHE A 330 3.69 28.47 -17.41
N ARG A 331 5.00 28.60 -17.22
CA ARG A 331 5.99 27.78 -17.92
C ARG A 331 7.16 27.49 -17.00
N LEU A 332 7.81 26.37 -17.24
CA LEU A 332 9.07 26.05 -16.59
C LEU A 332 10.24 26.50 -17.47
N LYS A 333 11.24 27.13 -16.86
CA LYS A 333 12.51 27.46 -17.50
C LYS A 333 13.63 26.75 -16.76
N HIS A 334 14.38 25.91 -17.47
CA HIS A 334 15.59 25.29 -16.95
C HIS A 334 16.71 26.34 -16.83
N LYS A 335 17.36 26.39 -15.67
CA LYS A 335 18.60 27.14 -15.44
C LYS A 335 19.77 26.13 -15.41
N PRO A 336 20.59 26.06 -16.46
CA PRO A 336 21.76 25.19 -16.50
C PRO A 336 22.86 25.62 -15.54
#